data_AF-A0AAV9BSX6-F1
#
_entry.id   AF-A0AAV9BSX6-F1
#
_cell.length_a   1.000
_cell.length_b   1.000
_cell.length_c   1.000
_cell.angle_alpha   90.00
_cell.angle_beta   90.00
_cell.angle_gamma   90.00
#
_symmetry.space_group_name_H-M   'P 1'
#
loop_
_entity.id
_entity.type
_entity.pdbx_description
1 polymer ?
#
loop_
_entity_poly.entity_id
_entity_poly.type
_entity_poly.pdbx_seq_one_letter_code
_entity_poly.pdbx_strand_id
1 'polypeptide(L)'
;MADIKSKCKIEPNEYLLKTILGGSRSISESEACVSQFILYNGYFGRGGCCGVERCRNFSVTHEVRESMTGLLRDLILEAIAELVDESADRNPLILVLDADVQMLPWENLPVLRKWEVYRMPSLASVITTLGKSLLEEPIDVFGVPFPSIDPSDAYYVLNPSGDLSTTQVEFEEWFREKKWEGKAGNAPTAEELVSALQNHDLFVYFGHGNGSQYITGNEIQKLNRCSATLLMGCSSGSLQLKGSYAPRGAPLSYLFAGSPAVIANLWDVTDKDINRFSKVILNTWLREESNPQTCRTACHSSTNRSNVNTRRKATRSKKLQENAPVTVTKCEKCRKEMRVTSFMSQARDACKLPLLIGAAPVCYGVPTVIKRKDS
;
A
#
# COMPACT_ATOMS: atom_id res chain seq x y z
N MET A 1 2.58 -29.34 5.35
CA MET A 1 2.69 -28.95 6.79
C MET A 1 2.69 -30.12 7.78
N ALA A 2 1.85 -31.15 7.59
CA ALA A 2 1.84 -32.35 8.46
C ALA A 2 3.21 -33.07 8.54
N ASP A 3 3.98 -33.01 7.45
CA ASP A 3 5.32 -33.59 7.35
C ASP A 3 6.41 -32.86 8.17
N ILE A 4 6.26 -31.55 8.40
CA ILE A 4 7.20 -30.79 9.26
C ILE A 4 7.00 -31.22 10.73
N LYS A 5 5.74 -31.38 11.15
CA LYS A 5 5.37 -31.84 12.50
C LYS A 5 5.89 -33.25 12.78
N SER A 6 5.69 -34.20 11.86
CA SER A 6 6.08 -35.60 12.05
C SER A 6 7.59 -35.82 11.99
N LYS A 7 8.32 -35.07 11.15
CA LYS A 7 9.76 -35.26 10.91
C LYS A 7 10.67 -34.40 11.80
N CYS A 8 10.24 -33.20 12.21
CA CYS A 8 11.08 -32.27 12.98
C CYS A 8 10.84 -32.30 14.50
N LYS A 9 9.83 -33.05 15.00
CA LYS A 9 9.43 -33.07 16.43
C LYS A 9 9.17 -31.69 17.05
N ILE A 10 8.75 -30.73 16.22
CA ILE A 10 8.36 -29.39 16.65
C ILE A 10 6.87 -29.25 16.32
N GLU A 11 6.12 -28.53 17.15
CA GLU A 11 4.80 -28.01 16.79
C GLU A 11 4.96 -26.60 16.20
N PRO A 12 5.31 -26.47 14.91
CA PRO A 12 5.42 -25.15 14.31
C PRO A 12 4.05 -24.47 14.34
N ASN A 13 4.01 -23.21 14.79
CA ASN A 13 2.86 -22.37 14.57
C ASN A 13 2.67 -22.19 13.06
N GLU A 14 1.62 -22.81 12.53
CA GLU A 14 1.34 -22.86 11.11
C GLU A 14 1.16 -21.46 10.50
N TYR A 15 0.50 -20.55 11.22
CA TYR A 15 0.29 -19.18 10.78
C TYR A 15 1.61 -18.39 10.71
N LEU A 16 2.52 -18.64 11.64
CA LEU A 16 3.83 -17.99 11.67
C LEU A 16 4.72 -18.47 10.51
N LEU A 17 4.73 -19.77 10.22
CA LEU A 17 5.39 -20.30 9.03
C LEU A 17 4.79 -19.74 7.74
N LYS A 18 3.46 -19.72 7.61
CA LYS A 18 2.79 -19.10 6.45
C LYS A 18 3.17 -17.62 6.31
N THR A 19 3.32 -16.89 7.41
CA THR A 19 3.75 -15.49 7.43
C THR A 19 5.20 -15.33 6.96
N ILE A 20 6.12 -16.18 7.44
CA ILE A 20 7.53 -16.20 7.02
C ILE A 20 7.64 -16.50 5.51
N LEU A 21 6.92 -17.52 5.05
CA LEU A 21 6.92 -17.95 3.65
C LEU A 21 6.28 -16.91 2.73
N GLY A 22 5.16 -16.32 3.12
CA GLY A 22 4.49 -15.25 2.37
C GLY A 22 5.29 -13.95 2.30
N GLY A 23 6.29 -13.78 3.18
CA GLY A 23 7.14 -12.58 3.26
C GLY A 23 8.49 -12.64 2.58
N SER A 24 8.94 -13.85 2.31
CA SER A 24 10.27 -14.08 1.78
C SER A 24 10.31 -13.72 0.29
N ARG A 25 11.37 -13.02 -0.13
CA ARG A 25 11.54 -12.58 -1.53
C ARG A 25 12.24 -13.63 -2.40
N SER A 26 12.85 -14.63 -1.77
CA SER A 26 13.50 -15.75 -2.43
C SER A 26 13.34 -17.03 -1.62
N ILE A 27 13.50 -18.18 -2.30
CA ILE A 27 13.51 -19.50 -1.67
C ILE A 27 14.66 -19.60 -0.64
N SER A 28 15.82 -19.03 -0.95
CA SER A 28 16.97 -19.01 -0.02
C SER A 28 16.70 -18.22 1.26
N GLU A 29 15.89 -17.16 1.17
CA GLU A 29 15.46 -16.38 2.34
C GLU A 29 14.45 -17.18 3.17
N SER A 30 13.47 -17.82 2.53
CA SER A 30 12.54 -18.73 3.20
C SER A 30 13.28 -19.86 3.92
N GLU A 31 14.24 -20.51 3.26
CA GLU A 31 15.06 -21.58 3.83
C GLU A 31 15.81 -21.11 5.07
N ALA A 32 16.46 -19.94 5.02
CA ALA A 32 17.17 -19.39 6.16
C ALA A 32 16.23 -19.09 7.34
N CYS A 33 15.07 -18.48 7.07
CA CYS A 33 14.13 -18.09 8.11
C CYS A 33 13.46 -19.29 8.77
N VAL A 34 13.01 -20.26 7.97
CA VAL A 34 12.39 -21.49 8.47
C VAL A 34 13.42 -22.36 9.17
N SER A 35 14.66 -22.42 8.69
CA SER A 35 15.75 -23.12 9.39
C SER A 35 16.00 -22.51 10.77
N GLN A 36 16.06 -21.18 10.89
CA GLN A 36 16.17 -20.52 12.19
C GLN A 36 14.97 -20.82 13.09
N PHE A 37 13.76 -20.75 12.54
CA PHE A 37 12.53 -21.03 13.26
C PHE A 37 12.52 -22.47 13.83
N ILE A 38 12.97 -23.45 13.05
CA ILE A 38 13.08 -24.85 13.46
C ILE A 38 14.22 -25.02 14.49
N LEU A 39 15.41 -24.47 14.21
CA LEU A 39 16.59 -24.64 15.06
C LEU A 39 16.47 -23.92 16.42
N TYR A 40 15.69 -22.85 16.48
CA TYR A 40 15.51 -22.03 17.69
C TYR A 40 14.10 -22.10 18.25
N ASN A 41 13.38 -23.21 17.99
CA ASN A 41 12.12 -23.56 18.64
C ASN A 41 11.06 -22.44 18.61
N GLY A 42 10.93 -21.80 17.45
CA GLY A 42 9.95 -20.73 17.21
C GLY A 42 10.54 -19.31 17.15
N TYR A 43 11.82 -19.13 17.48
CA TYR A 43 12.49 -17.83 17.38
C TYR A 43 13.01 -17.54 15.98
N PHE A 44 12.75 -16.33 15.48
CA PHE A 44 13.29 -15.82 14.22
C PHE A 44 13.77 -14.37 14.41
N GLY A 45 14.99 -14.06 13.96
CA GLY A 45 15.57 -12.73 14.08
C GLY A 45 16.68 -12.49 13.06
N ARG A 46 16.66 -11.31 12.42
CA ARG A 46 17.73 -10.82 11.54
C ARG A 46 18.37 -9.58 12.17
N GLY A 47 19.68 -9.63 12.44
CA GLY A 47 20.46 -8.50 12.96
C GLY A 47 21.77 -8.96 13.60
N GLY A 48 22.68 -8.02 13.89
CA GLY A 48 23.98 -8.30 14.53
C GLY A 48 23.89 -8.94 15.93
N CYS A 49 22.69 -9.04 16.50
CA CYS A 49 22.40 -9.75 17.76
C CYS A 49 21.96 -11.21 17.57
N CYS A 50 21.84 -11.70 16.32
CA CYS A 50 21.30 -13.02 15.97
C CYS A 50 22.39 -14.01 15.52
N GLY A 51 23.62 -13.80 15.97
CA GLY A 51 24.76 -14.64 15.61
C GLY A 51 24.67 -16.05 16.21
N VAL A 52 25.14 -17.03 15.43
CA VAL A 52 25.31 -18.45 15.81
C VAL A 52 26.00 -18.62 17.17
N GLU A 53 26.84 -17.65 17.56
CA GLU A 53 27.59 -17.67 18.81
C GLU A 53 26.73 -17.49 20.08
N ARG A 54 25.60 -16.78 20.01
CA ARG A 54 24.75 -16.53 21.20
C ARG A 54 23.73 -17.65 21.45
N CYS A 55 23.39 -18.41 20.42
CA CYS A 55 22.46 -19.54 20.48
C CYS A 55 23.17 -20.91 20.57
N ARG A 56 24.44 -20.95 21.02
CA ARG A 56 25.17 -22.21 21.26
C ARG A 56 24.45 -23.16 22.24
N ASN A 57 23.57 -22.64 23.11
CA ASN A 57 22.78 -23.45 24.03
C ASN A 57 21.65 -24.27 23.38
N PHE A 58 21.42 -24.12 22.06
CA PHE A 58 20.39 -24.83 21.31
C PHE A 58 20.95 -25.72 20.17
N SER A 59 22.26 -26.02 20.17
CA SER A 59 22.88 -26.72 19.03
C SER A 59 22.36 -28.15 18.86
N VAL A 60 21.64 -28.39 17.77
CA VAL A 60 21.41 -29.73 17.21
C VAL A 60 22.66 -30.16 16.43
N THR A 61 22.97 -31.46 16.43
CA THR A 61 24.17 -32.05 15.81
C THR A 61 24.27 -31.77 14.30
N HIS A 62 25.51 -31.67 13.81
CA HIS A 62 25.84 -31.28 12.43
C HIS A 62 25.25 -32.20 11.35
N GLU A 63 24.97 -33.48 11.68
CA GLU A 63 24.37 -34.47 10.77
C GLU A 63 22.88 -34.22 10.50
N VAL A 64 22.14 -33.65 11.45
CA VAL A 64 20.72 -33.30 11.27
C VAL A 64 20.56 -32.09 10.34
N ARG A 65 21.58 -31.23 10.29
CA ARG A 65 21.60 -29.98 9.51
C ARG A 65 21.63 -30.21 8.00
N GLU A 66 22.31 -31.24 7.50
CA GLU A 66 22.39 -31.54 6.06
C GLU A 66 21.22 -32.39 5.54
N SER A 67 20.69 -33.30 6.37
CA SER A 67 19.52 -34.10 5.99
C SER A 67 18.22 -33.28 5.99
N MET A 68 18.11 -32.29 6.90
CA MET A 68 16.95 -31.40 6.95
C MET A 68 16.87 -30.43 5.76
N THR A 69 17.97 -29.96 5.18
CA THR A 69 17.93 -28.86 4.20
C THR A 69 17.27 -29.24 2.88
N GLY A 70 17.47 -30.46 2.38
CA GLY A 70 16.83 -30.96 1.15
C GLY A 70 15.32 -31.13 1.31
N LEU A 71 14.90 -31.86 2.35
CA LEU A 71 13.49 -32.08 2.68
C LEU A 71 12.77 -30.77 3.03
N LEU A 72 13.43 -29.87 3.77
CA LEU A 72 12.88 -28.58 4.13
C LEU A 72 12.67 -27.69 2.89
N ARG A 73 13.61 -27.71 1.95
CA ARG A 73 13.51 -26.98 0.69
C ARG A 73 12.31 -27.44 -0.13
N ASP A 74 12.11 -28.75 -0.26
CA ASP A 74 10.95 -29.29 -1.00
C ASP A 74 9.62 -28.94 -0.31
N LEU A 75 9.55 -29.03 1.01
CA LEU A 75 8.39 -28.63 1.80
C LEU A 75 8.11 -27.12 1.73
N ILE A 76 9.15 -26.28 1.67
CA ILE A 76 9.04 -24.85 1.46
C ILE A 76 8.51 -24.55 0.06
N LEU A 77 9.00 -25.25 -0.97
CA LEU A 77 8.52 -25.09 -2.34
C LEU A 77 7.05 -25.48 -2.48
N GLU A 78 6.64 -26.58 -1.87
CA GLU A 78 5.25 -27.04 -1.84
C GLU A 78 4.35 -26.04 -1.09
N ALA A 79 4.77 -25.57 0.09
CA ALA A 79 4.02 -24.57 0.85
C ALA A 79 3.96 -23.20 0.14
N ILE A 80 5.02 -22.79 -0.56
CA ILE A 80 5.00 -21.60 -1.42
C ILE A 80 4.02 -21.81 -2.58
N ALA A 81 4.00 -22.99 -3.21
CA ALA A 81 3.06 -23.30 -4.28
C ALA A 81 1.60 -23.24 -3.80
N GLU A 82 1.30 -23.76 -2.61
CA GLU A 82 -0.02 -23.63 -1.97
C GLU A 82 -0.38 -22.16 -1.64
N LEU A 83 0.58 -21.36 -1.16
CA LEU A 83 0.38 -19.94 -0.84
C LEU A 83 0.23 -19.05 -2.08
N VAL A 84 0.81 -19.45 -3.22
CA VAL A 84 0.71 -18.72 -4.50
C VAL A 84 -0.68 -18.91 -5.12
N ASP A 85 -1.41 -19.97 -4.77
CA ASP A 85 -2.73 -20.28 -5.31
C ASP A 85 -3.89 -19.61 -4.54
N GLU A 86 -3.67 -19.18 -3.29
CA GLU A 86 -4.65 -18.36 -2.55
C GLU A 86 -4.60 -16.89 -3.00
N SER A 87 -5.16 -16.61 -4.17
CA SER A 87 -5.67 -15.28 -4.52
C SER A 87 -6.91 -14.95 -3.68
N ALA A 88 -6.75 -14.90 -2.36
CA ALA A 88 -7.83 -14.57 -1.45
C ALA A 88 -8.28 -13.13 -1.72
N ASP A 89 -9.49 -12.92 -2.23
CA ASP A 89 -10.08 -11.60 -2.35
C ASP A 89 -10.37 -11.06 -0.94
N ARG A 90 -9.39 -10.38 -0.34
CA ARG A 90 -9.54 -9.78 0.99
C ARG A 90 -10.17 -8.40 0.89
N ASN A 91 -11.09 -8.14 1.82
CA ASN A 91 -11.59 -6.81 2.11
C ASN A 91 -10.46 -5.92 2.68
N PRO A 92 -10.57 -4.59 2.51
CA PRO A 92 -9.62 -3.66 3.13
C PRO A 92 -9.52 -3.85 4.64
N LEU A 93 -8.31 -3.67 5.19
CA LEU A 93 -8.04 -3.77 6.61
C LEU A 93 -7.88 -2.36 7.21
N ILE A 94 -8.62 -2.07 8.29
CA ILE A 94 -8.42 -0.84 9.07
C ILE A 94 -7.75 -1.22 10.39
N LEU A 95 -6.54 -0.70 10.62
CA LEU A 95 -5.79 -0.86 11.86
C LEU A 95 -6.16 0.26 12.84
N VAL A 96 -6.61 -0.11 14.04
CA VAL A 96 -6.70 0.80 15.19
C VAL A 96 -5.52 0.48 16.09
N LEU A 97 -4.49 1.32 16.00
CA LEU A 97 -3.19 1.09 16.63
C LEU A 97 -3.07 1.84 17.96
N ASP A 98 -2.46 1.20 18.93
CA ASP A 98 -2.06 1.88 20.17
C ASP A 98 -0.98 2.94 19.86
N ALA A 99 -0.96 4.00 20.69
CA ALA A 99 -0.06 5.12 20.50
C ALA A 99 1.43 4.71 20.58
N ASP A 100 1.75 3.65 21.33
CA ASP A 100 3.12 3.14 21.47
C ASP A 100 3.59 2.32 20.27
N VAL A 101 2.69 1.92 19.36
CA VAL A 101 3.01 1.09 18.19
C VAL A 101 2.69 1.72 16.84
N GLN A 102 2.08 2.90 16.85
CA GLN A 102 1.67 3.59 15.62
C GLN A 102 2.85 4.05 14.75
N MET A 103 4.06 4.24 15.26
CA MET A 103 5.20 4.62 14.42
C MET A 103 5.81 3.46 13.60
N LEU A 104 5.40 2.20 13.83
CA LEU A 104 5.86 1.06 13.05
C LEU A 104 5.12 0.97 11.70
N PRO A 105 5.79 0.59 10.60
CA PRO A 105 5.18 0.43 9.29
C PRO A 105 4.48 -0.94 9.14
N TRP A 106 3.44 -1.19 9.94
CA TRP A 106 2.69 -2.44 9.97
C TRP A 106 2.22 -2.92 8.58
N GLU A 107 1.87 -1.99 7.69
CA GLU A 107 1.46 -2.25 6.31
C GLU A 107 2.56 -2.89 5.47
N ASN A 108 3.82 -2.82 5.90
CA ASN A 108 4.95 -3.41 5.20
C ASN A 108 5.31 -4.80 5.72
N LEU A 109 4.55 -5.33 6.70
CA LEU A 109 4.66 -6.74 7.04
C LEU A 109 4.38 -7.57 5.78
N PRO A 110 5.22 -8.59 5.48
CA PRO A 110 4.95 -9.64 4.51
C PRO A 110 3.49 -9.92 4.14
N VAL A 111 2.70 -10.25 5.15
CA VAL A 111 1.31 -10.68 5.03
C VAL A 111 0.37 -9.53 4.74
N LEU A 112 0.76 -8.27 5.00
CA LEU A 112 -0.04 -7.05 4.81
C LEU A 112 0.38 -6.25 3.57
N ARG A 113 1.62 -6.41 3.09
CA ARG A 113 2.24 -5.53 2.08
C ARG A 113 1.48 -5.44 0.76
N LYS A 114 0.85 -6.54 0.37
CA LYS A 114 0.05 -6.66 -0.87
C LYS A 114 -1.40 -6.20 -0.71
N TRP A 115 -1.85 -5.92 0.50
CA TRP A 115 -3.25 -5.62 0.79
C TRP A 115 -3.48 -4.13 1.03
N GLU A 116 -4.76 -3.76 0.93
CA GLU A 116 -5.24 -2.43 1.25
C GLU A 116 -5.36 -2.29 2.77
N VAL A 117 -4.49 -1.44 3.33
CA VAL A 117 -4.43 -1.23 4.77
C VAL A 117 -4.53 0.26 5.06
N TYR A 118 -5.41 0.57 6.01
CA TYR A 118 -5.72 1.91 6.50
C TYR A 118 -5.45 1.98 8.00
N ARG A 119 -5.29 3.19 8.54
CA ARG A 119 -5.16 3.45 9.98
C ARG A 119 -6.26 4.38 10.45
N MET A 120 -6.85 4.06 11.60
CA MET A 120 -7.82 4.94 12.26
C MET A 120 -7.49 5.07 13.74
N PRO A 121 -7.74 6.23 14.36
CA PRO A 121 -7.39 6.45 15.76
C PRO A 121 -8.34 5.71 16.72
N SER A 122 -9.56 5.39 16.30
CA SER A 122 -10.52 4.65 17.11
C SER A 122 -11.62 4.02 16.26
N LEU A 123 -12.32 3.03 16.82
CA LEU A 123 -13.52 2.47 16.21
C LEU A 123 -14.62 3.53 16.03
N ALA A 124 -14.77 4.45 16.99
CA ALA A 124 -15.74 5.54 16.88
C ALA A 124 -15.45 6.43 15.66
N SER A 125 -14.18 6.71 15.39
CA SER A 125 -13.77 7.45 14.18
C SER A 125 -14.12 6.68 12.90
N VAL A 126 -13.92 5.35 12.87
CA VAL A 126 -14.32 4.50 11.72
C VAL A 126 -15.82 4.62 11.46
N ILE A 127 -16.63 4.40 12.49
CA ILE A 127 -18.09 4.46 12.40
C ILE A 127 -18.56 5.85 11.98
N THR A 128 -17.93 6.90 12.50
CA THR A 128 -18.29 8.29 12.17
C THR A 128 -18.00 8.61 10.71
N THR A 129 -16.80 8.24 10.22
CA THR A 129 -16.42 8.51 8.82
C THR A 129 -17.27 7.70 7.84
N LEU A 130 -17.53 6.41 8.10
CA LEU A 130 -18.40 5.58 7.25
C LEU A 130 -19.89 5.99 7.37
N GLY A 131 -20.32 6.41 8.55
CA GLY A 131 -21.69 6.84 8.83
C GLY A 131 -22.08 8.11 8.07
N LYS A 132 -21.15 9.03 7.83
CA LYS A 132 -21.39 10.19 6.96
C LYS A 132 -21.71 9.76 5.52
N SER A 133 -20.99 8.77 4.99
CA SER A 133 -21.23 8.26 3.63
C SER A 133 -22.60 7.58 3.46
N LEU A 134 -23.10 6.93 4.52
CA LEU A 134 -24.45 6.35 4.54
C LEU A 134 -25.57 7.38 4.43
N LEU A 135 -25.31 8.65 4.77
CA LEU A 135 -26.29 9.74 4.64
C LEU A 135 -26.25 10.40 3.24
N GLU A 136 -25.19 10.18 2.48
CA GLU A 136 -24.93 10.86 1.20
C GLU A 136 -25.30 10.01 -0.04
N GLU A 137 -25.36 8.68 0.05
CA GLU A 137 -25.64 7.78 -1.10
C GLU A 137 -26.77 6.75 -0.81
N PRO A 138 -27.66 6.44 -1.78
CA PRO A 138 -28.68 5.40 -1.63
C PRO A 138 -28.07 3.99 -1.63
N ILE A 139 -28.60 3.14 -0.76
CA ILE A 139 -28.12 1.77 -0.46
C ILE A 139 -28.23 0.88 -1.71
N ASP A 140 -27.10 0.42 -2.25
CA ASP A 140 -27.05 -0.76 -3.12
C ASP A 140 -26.76 -2.02 -2.28
N VAL A 141 -27.40 -3.12 -2.63
CA VAL A 141 -27.96 -4.14 -1.71
C VAL A 141 -26.93 -5.09 -1.06
N PHE A 142 -25.61 -4.87 -1.19
CA PHE A 142 -24.62 -5.86 -0.72
C PHE A 142 -23.29 -5.33 -0.12
N GLY A 143 -23.17 -4.05 0.26
CA GLY A 143 -21.89 -3.54 0.81
C GLY A 143 -22.03 -2.40 1.82
N VAL A 144 -21.03 -2.25 2.69
CA VAL A 144 -20.83 -1.02 3.48
C VAL A 144 -20.42 0.08 2.50
N PRO A 145 -21.20 1.17 2.33
CA PRO A 145 -20.84 2.22 1.37
C PRO A 145 -19.59 2.93 1.85
N PHE A 146 -18.61 2.98 0.97
CA PHE A 146 -17.37 3.70 1.17
C PHE A 146 -17.51 5.13 0.61
N PRO A 147 -16.88 6.15 1.24
CA PRO A 147 -16.80 7.46 0.62
C PRO A 147 -16.19 7.37 -0.78
N SER A 148 -16.63 8.22 -1.70
CA SER A 148 -16.06 8.31 -3.04
C SER A 148 -15.47 9.69 -3.31
N ILE A 149 -14.39 9.75 -4.09
CA ILE A 149 -13.77 10.99 -4.54
C ILE A 149 -13.58 10.98 -6.06
N ASP A 150 -13.73 12.15 -6.69
CA ASP A 150 -13.28 12.39 -8.05
C ASP A 150 -11.85 12.96 -8.05
N PRO A 151 -10.83 12.21 -8.50
CA PRO A 151 -9.45 12.68 -8.54
C PRO A 151 -9.24 13.78 -9.59
N SER A 152 -10.19 14.02 -10.50
CA SER A 152 -10.15 15.14 -11.45
C SER A 152 -10.45 16.47 -10.76
N ASP A 153 -11.25 16.44 -9.68
CA ASP A 153 -11.55 17.59 -8.82
C ASP A 153 -10.49 17.70 -7.72
N ALA A 154 -9.34 18.28 -8.10
CA ALA A 154 -8.19 18.35 -7.22
C ALA A 154 -7.55 19.74 -7.16
N TYR A 155 -7.02 20.05 -5.97
CA TYR A 155 -6.15 21.19 -5.72
C TYR A 155 -4.74 20.73 -5.35
N TYR A 156 -3.70 21.32 -5.97
CA TYR A 156 -2.31 21.00 -5.65
C TYR A 156 -1.51 22.16 -5.06
N VAL A 157 -0.57 21.82 -4.19
CA VAL A 157 0.49 22.70 -3.68
C VAL A 157 1.81 22.00 -3.95
N LEU A 158 2.61 22.57 -4.85
CA LEU A 158 3.84 21.98 -5.36
C LEU A 158 5.02 22.92 -5.11
N ASN A 159 6.05 22.43 -4.40
CA ASN A 159 7.26 23.19 -4.09
C ASN A 159 6.97 24.60 -3.51
N PRO A 160 6.17 24.73 -2.43
CA PRO A 160 5.79 26.04 -1.90
C PRO A 160 6.96 26.82 -1.26
N SER A 161 8.09 26.14 -0.98
CA SER A 161 9.33 26.76 -0.46
C SER A 161 10.32 27.14 -1.56
N GLY A 162 10.10 26.71 -2.82
CA GLY A 162 10.94 27.02 -3.96
C GLY A 162 12.21 26.17 -4.11
N ASP A 163 12.55 25.32 -3.14
CA ASP A 163 13.80 24.55 -3.10
C ASP A 163 13.70 23.11 -3.65
N LEU A 164 12.49 22.61 -3.92
CA LEU A 164 12.23 21.29 -4.53
C LEU A 164 12.12 21.36 -6.05
N SER A 165 13.10 21.96 -6.73
CA SER A 165 13.07 22.22 -8.17
C SER A 165 12.88 20.96 -9.03
N THR A 166 13.52 19.85 -8.65
CA THR A 166 13.38 18.57 -9.36
C THR A 166 11.95 18.03 -9.26
N THR A 167 11.36 18.07 -8.06
CA THR A 167 9.97 17.65 -7.84
C THR A 167 8.99 18.54 -8.60
N GLN A 168 9.23 19.85 -8.62
CA GLN A 168 8.39 20.78 -9.37
C GLN A 168 8.38 20.43 -10.87
N VAL A 169 9.55 20.30 -11.49
CA VAL A 169 9.68 19.92 -12.91
C VAL A 169 8.99 18.59 -13.20
N GLU A 170 9.08 17.63 -12.28
CA GLU A 170 8.49 16.31 -12.47
C GLU A 170 6.95 16.27 -12.48
N PHE A 171 6.27 17.22 -11.84
CA PHE A 171 4.82 17.18 -11.64
C PHE A 171 4.04 18.38 -12.18
N GLU A 172 4.65 19.56 -12.31
CA GLU A 172 3.94 20.79 -12.64
C GLU A 172 3.25 20.73 -14.00
N GLU A 173 3.95 20.28 -15.03
CA GLU A 173 3.37 20.11 -16.36
C GLU A 173 2.24 19.09 -16.36
N TRP A 174 2.42 17.99 -15.63
CA TRP A 174 1.42 16.94 -15.52
C TRP A 174 0.15 17.43 -14.81
N PHE A 175 0.26 18.18 -13.71
CA PHE A 175 -0.90 18.77 -13.03
C PHE A 175 -1.63 19.78 -13.93
N ARG A 176 -0.88 20.57 -14.72
CA ARG A 176 -1.44 21.52 -15.68
C ARG A 176 -2.21 20.81 -16.80
N GLU A 177 -1.69 19.71 -17.34
CA GLU A 177 -2.38 18.88 -18.35
C GLU A 177 -3.70 18.32 -17.82
N LYS A 178 -3.76 18.00 -16.53
CA LYS A 178 -4.97 17.54 -15.83
C LYS A 178 -5.93 18.66 -15.46
N LYS A 179 -5.58 19.93 -15.74
CA LYS A 179 -6.36 21.12 -15.41
C LYS A 179 -6.68 21.23 -13.92
N TRP A 180 -5.82 20.69 -13.06
CA TRP A 180 -5.97 20.84 -11.63
C TRP A 180 -5.70 22.30 -11.22
N GLU A 181 -6.46 22.79 -10.26
CA GLU A 181 -6.20 24.08 -9.64
C GLU A 181 -5.00 23.94 -8.68
N GLY A 182 -4.18 24.97 -8.51
CA GLY A 182 -3.09 24.89 -7.54
C GLY A 182 -2.01 25.95 -7.68
N LYS A 183 -1.00 25.82 -6.81
CA LYS A 183 0.20 26.67 -6.79
C LYS A 183 1.46 25.83 -6.94
N ALA A 184 2.36 26.27 -7.81
CA ALA A 184 3.71 25.72 -7.96
C ALA A 184 4.77 26.79 -7.67
N GLY A 185 5.80 26.47 -6.90
CA GLY A 185 6.95 27.33 -6.65
C GLY A 185 6.72 28.50 -5.67
N ASN A 186 5.50 28.68 -5.16
CA ASN A 186 5.12 29.78 -4.29
C ASN A 186 4.29 29.30 -3.10
N ALA A 187 4.48 29.94 -1.95
CA ALA A 187 3.71 29.64 -0.74
C ALA A 187 2.22 30.02 -0.92
N PRO A 188 1.28 29.13 -0.57
CA PRO A 188 -0.14 29.47 -0.50
C PRO A 188 -0.47 30.27 0.77
N THR A 189 -1.59 31.00 0.76
CA THR A 189 -2.15 31.60 1.99
C THR A 189 -2.98 30.57 2.75
N ALA A 190 -3.24 30.84 4.03
CA ALA A 190 -4.09 29.96 4.84
C ALA A 190 -5.53 29.89 4.29
N GLU A 191 -6.06 31.01 3.80
CA GLU A 191 -7.41 31.11 3.24
C GLU A 191 -7.55 30.29 1.95
N GLU A 192 -6.53 30.32 1.09
CA GLU A 192 -6.49 29.49 -0.12
C GLU A 192 -6.50 28.00 0.25
N LEU A 193 -5.72 27.60 1.26
CA LEU A 193 -5.70 26.20 1.73
C LEU A 193 -7.02 25.78 2.37
N VAL A 194 -7.65 26.66 3.15
CA VAL A 194 -8.98 26.41 3.72
C VAL A 194 -10.00 26.19 2.60
N SER A 195 -10.04 27.07 1.60
CA SER A 195 -10.92 26.93 0.45
C SER A 195 -10.65 25.64 -0.32
N ALA A 196 -9.38 25.36 -0.61
CA ALA A 196 -8.95 24.17 -1.34
C ALA A 196 -9.41 22.88 -0.65
N LEU A 197 -9.18 22.77 0.67
CA LEU A 197 -9.55 21.60 1.46
C LEU A 197 -11.06 21.40 1.60
N GLN A 198 -11.87 22.45 1.50
CA GLN A 198 -13.33 22.35 1.62
C GLN A 198 -14.01 22.05 0.28
N ASN A 199 -13.48 22.62 -0.81
CA ASN A 199 -14.19 22.72 -2.08
C ASN A 199 -13.75 21.71 -3.15
N HIS A 200 -12.67 20.95 -2.91
CA HIS A 200 -12.21 19.88 -3.79
C HIS A 200 -12.34 18.51 -3.14
N ASP A 201 -12.48 17.47 -3.95
CA ASP A 201 -12.47 16.08 -3.50
C ASP A 201 -11.05 15.59 -3.14
N LEU A 202 -10.02 16.09 -3.83
CA LEU A 202 -8.62 15.69 -3.64
C LEU A 202 -7.69 16.90 -3.40
N PHE A 203 -6.89 16.84 -2.34
CA PHE A 203 -5.82 17.80 -2.06
C PHE A 203 -4.45 17.11 -2.16
N VAL A 204 -3.54 17.68 -2.93
CA VAL A 204 -2.21 17.12 -3.21
C VAL A 204 -1.12 18.09 -2.77
N TYR A 205 -0.24 17.66 -1.87
CA TYR A 205 0.86 18.46 -1.36
C TYR A 205 2.21 17.80 -1.64
N PHE A 206 3.11 18.52 -2.29
CA PHE A 206 4.52 18.18 -2.46
C PHE A 206 5.39 19.30 -1.91
N GLY A 207 5.93 19.09 -0.71
CA GLY A 207 6.66 20.10 0.03
C GLY A 207 7.26 19.55 1.32
N HIS A 208 7.82 20.44 2.13
CA HIS A 208 8.41 20.06 3.42
C HIS A 208 7.37 19.75 4.48
N GLY A 209 7.55 18.63 5.17
CA GLY A 209 6.68 18.28 6.29
C GLY A 209 5.25 17.97 5.84
N ASN A 210 4.29 18.55 6.56
CA ASN A 210 2.85 18.37 6.34
C ASN A 210 2.12 19.68 6.00
N GLY A 211 2.86 20.73 5.63
CA GLY A 211 2.26 22.04 5.32
C GLY A 211 1.83 22.86 6.55
N SER A 212 2.19 22.45 7.78
CA SER A 212 1.87 23.19 9.01
C SER A 212 2.41 24.62 9.08
N GLN A 213 3.42 24.94 8.26
CA GLN A 213 3.94 26.29 8.08
C GLN A 213 2.99 27.21 7.28
N TYR A 214 2.02 26.65 6.56
CA TYR A 214 1.06 27.39 5.73
C TYR A 214 -0.37 27.35 6.29
N ILE A 215 -0.76 26.25 6.93
CA ILE A 215 -2.05 26.11 7.61
C ILE A 215 -1.89 25.26 8.88
N THR A 216 -2.36 25.77 10.01
CA THR A 216 -2.23 25.04 11.29
C THR A 216 -3.27 23.92 11.39
N GLY A 217 -2.95 22.86 12.15
CA GLY A 217 -3.91 21.78 12.39
C GLY A 217 -5.22 22.25 13.05
N ASN A 218 -5.17 23.31 13.86
CA ASN A 218 -6.37 23.90 14.48
C ASN A 218 -7.28 24.58 13.44
N GLU A 219 -6.71 25.22 12.41
CA GLU A 219 -7.51 25.77 11.30
C GLU A 219 -8.16 24.66 10.48
N ILE A 220 -7.42 23.59 10.20
CA ILE A 220 -7.97 22.40 9.51
C ILE A 220 -9.12 21.79 10.31
N GLN A 221 -8.99 21.67 11.64
CA GLN A 221 -10.02 21.07 12.50
C GLN A 221 -11.34 21.87 12.55
N LYS A 222 -11.34 23.14 12.16
CA LYS A 222 -12.56 23.97 12.09
C LYS A 222 -13.39 23.70 10.84
N LEU A 223 -12.86 22.97 9.86
CA LEU A 223 -13.56 22.71 8.60
C LEU A 223 -14.69 21.70 8.83
N ASN A 224 -15.83 21.91 8.17
CA ASN A 224 -16.97 20.99 8.22
C ASN A 224 -16.82 19.79 7.26
N ARG A 225 -15.97 19.95 6.25
CA ARG A 225 -15.62 18.97 5.20
C ARG A 225 -14.14 19.16 4.88
N CYS A 226 -13.46 18.06 4.55
CA CYS A 226 -12.06 18.09 4.16
C CYS A 226 -11.80 17.07 3.04
N SER A 227 -11.03 17.46 2.03
CA SER A 227 -10.66 16.60 0.90
C SER A 227 -9.94 15.33 1.32
N ALA A 228 -9.98 14.28 0.50
CA ALA A 228 -8.96 13.25 0.57
C ALA A 228 -7.58 13.90 0.29
N THR A 229 -6.55 13.50 1.02
CA THR A 229 -5.30 14.27 1.08
C THR A 229 -4.08 13.38 0.80
N LEU A 230 -3.19 13.83 -0.08
CA LEU A 230 -1.89 13.23 -0.35
C LEU A 230 -0.77 14.18 0.14
N LEU A 231 -0.15 13.88 1.28
CA LEU A 231 0.90 14.70 1.91
C LEU A 231 2.31 14.13 1.63
N MET A 232 2.89 14.48 0.49
CA MET A 232 4.23 14.01 0.08
C MET A 232 5.32 14.93 0.60
N GLY A 233 5.58 14.83 1.90
CA GLY A 233 6.70 15.49 2.59
C GLY A 233 7.28 14.62 3.70
N CYS A 234 8.47 14.96 4.17
CA CYS A 234 9.17 14.23 5.24
C CYS A 234 8.36 14.22 6.54
N SER A 235 8.18 13.04 7.15
CA SER A 235 7.48 12.88 8.44
C SER A 235 6.05 13.47 8.46
N SER A 236 5.41 13.63 7.30
CA SER A 236 4.10 14.28 7.16
C SER A 236 2.98 13.54 7.91
N GLY A 237 3.11 12.23 8.04
CA GLY A 237 2.19 11.31 8.68
C GLY A 237 2.63 10.83 10.06
N SER A 238 3.71 11.39 10.62
CA SER A 238 4.19 11.04 11.94
C SER A 238 3.25 11.55 13.03
N LEU A 239 3.00 10.71 14.04
CA LEU A 239 2.18 11.05 15.20
C LEU A 239 3.08 11.15 16.43
N GLN A 240 3.17 12.35 16.99
CA GLN A 240 4.06 12.65 18.11
C GLN A 240 3.36 12.40 19.44
N LEU A 241 3.96 11.54 20.25
CA LEU A 241 3.63 11.36 21.66
C LEU A 241 4.23 12.51 22.48
N LYS A 242 3.43 13.08 23.37
CA LYS A 242 3.89 14.08 24.34
C LYS A 242 3.63 13.54 25.74
N GLY A 243 4.56 12.76 26.28
CA GLY A 243 4.36 12.10 27.57
C GLY A 243 3.08 11.25 27.57
N SER A 244 2.20 11.47 28.54
CA SER A 244 0.93 10.74 28.69
C SER A 244 -0.25 11.34 27.91
N TYR A 245 -0.03 12.36 27.06
CA TYR A 245 -1.09 12.96 26.25
C TYR A 245 -1.33 12.15 24.96
N ALA A 246 -2.58 12.20 24.48
CA ALA A 246 -2.94 11.63 23.18
C ALA A 246 -2.02 12.15 22.06
N PRO A 247 -1.62 11.28 21.12
CA PRO A 247 -0.69 11.64 20.06
C PRO A 247 -1.25 12.74 19.18
N ARG A 248 -0.37 13.58 18.64
CA ARG A 248 -0.72 14.67 17.73
C ARG A 248 0.01 14.52 16.41
N GLY A 249 -0.68 14.86 15.32
CA GLY A 249 -0.05 14.98 14.01
C GLY A 249 -1.05 15.45 12.98
N ALA A 250 -0.52 15.82 11.82
CA ALA A 250 -1.34 16.36 10.74
C ALA A 250 -2.49 15.42 10.33
N PRO A 251 -2.29 14.10 10.11
CA PRO A 251 -3.37 13.22 9.67
C PRO A 251 -4.60 13.26 10.56
N LEU A 252 -4.42 13.35 11.89
CA LEU A 252 -5.54 13.45 12.83
C LEU A 252 -6.36 14.72 12.63
N SER A 253 -5.71 15.85 12.30
CA SER A 253 -6.41 17.12 12.05
C SER A 253 -7.29 17.04 10.79
N TYR A 254 -6.77 16.43 9.72
CA TYR A 254 -7.54 16.17 8.49
C TYR A 254 -8.70 15.21 8.74
N LEU A 255 -8.48 14.12 9.49
CA LEU A 255 -9.54 13.17 9.85
C LEU A 255 -10.64 13.83 10.69
N PHE A 256 -10.29 14.66 11.68
CA PHE A 256 -11.26 15.41 12.49
C PHE A 256 -12.09 16.39 11.65
N ALA A 257 -11.48 16.97 10.62
CA ALA A 257 -12.13 17.83 9.64
C ALA A 257 -13.02 17.08 8.63
N GLY A 258 -13.08 15.74 8.72
CA GLY A 258 -13.92 14.91 7.86
C GLY A 258 -13.23 14.36 6.61
N SER A 259 -11.90 14.42 6.52
CA SER A 259 -11.17 13.79 5.41
C SER A 259 -11.40 12.28 5.40
N PRO A 260 -11.79 11.69 4.25
CA PRO A 260 -12.06 10.26 4.18
C PRO A 260 -10.76 9.42 4.14
N ALA A 261 -9.67 9.99 3.60
CA ALA A 261 -8.37 9.34 3.53
C ALA A 261 -7.22 10.35 3.43
N VAL A 262 -6.13 10.08 4.14
CA VAL A 262 -4.90 10.88 4.18
C VAL A 262 -3.71 9.96 4.00
N ILE A 263 -3.02 10.05 2.85
CA ILE A 263 -1.77 9.33 2.60
C ILE A 263 -0.60 10.23 2.96
N ALA A 264 0.27 9.75 3.84
CA ALA A 264 1.36 10.54 4.42
C ALA A 264 2.55 9.66 4.85
N ASN A 265 3.72 10.26 5.07
CA ASN A 265 4.97 9.56 5.38
C ASN A 265 5.24 9.50 6.90
N LEU A 266 5.51 8.31 7.43
CA LEU A 266 5.81 8.12 8.86
C LEU A 266 7.13 8.78 9.32
N TRP A 267 8.10 8.88 8.42
CA TRP A 267 9.44 9.44 8.70
C TRP A 267 9.99 10.15 7.46
N ASP A 268 11.25 10.61 7.53
CA ASP A 268 11.90 11.39 6.48
C ASP A 268 12.18 10.56 5.22
N VAL A 269 11.93 11.15 4.06
CA VAL A 269 12.08 10.51 2.75
C VAL A 269 12.96 11.34 1.83
N THR A 270 13.39 10.74 0.71
CA THR A 270 14.14 11.46 -0.32
C THR A 270 13.24 11.77 -1.51
N ASP A 271 13.35 12.98 -2.04
CA ASP A 271 12.50 13.50 -3.12
C ASP A 271 12.38 12.52 -4.30
N LYS A 272 13.52 12.02 -4.81
CA LYS A 272 13.55 11.14 -5.98
C LYS A 272 12.78 9.83 -5.79
N ASP A 273 12.82 9.23 -4.61
CA ASP A 273 12.11 7.96 -4.37
C ASP A 273 10.65 8.20 -4.02
N ILE A 274 10.33 9.23 -3.21
CA ILE A 274 8.92 9.52 -2.92
C ILE A 274 8.18 9.98 -4.18
N ASN A 275 8.82 10.71 -5.09
CA ASN A 275 8.22 11.08 -6.37
C ASN A 275 7.89 9.84 -7.23
N ARG A 276 8.70 8.77 -7.18
CA ARG A 276 8.39 7.50 -7.87
C ARG A 276 7.13 6.87 -7.30
N PHE A 277 7.02 6.82 -5.97
CA PHE A 277 5.83 6.37 -5.28
C PHE A 277 4.60 7.19 -5.71
N SER A 278 4.68 8.52 -5.63
CA SER A 278 3.55 9.40 -5.93
C SER A 278 3.13 9.31 -7.39
N LYS A 279 4.07 9.18 -8.34
CA LYS A 279 3.76 8.95 -9.75
C LYS A 279 2.94 7.69 -9.97
N VAL A 280 3.23 6.59 -9.27
CA VAL A 280 2.44 5.37 -9.39
C VAL A 280 1.01 5.61 -8.86
N ILE A 281 0.88 6.17 -7.66
CA ILE A 281 -0.42 6.46 -7.04
C ILE A 281 -1.26 7.38 -7.94
N LEU A 282 -0.72 8.54 -8.31
CA LEU A 282 -1.43 9.56 -9.09
C LEU A 282 -1.80 9.07 -10.49
N ASN A 283 -0.91 8.36 -11.17
CA ASN A 283 -1.23 7.76 -12.46
C ASN A 283 -2.34 6.72 -12.33
N THR A 284 -2.37 5.94 -11.25
CA THR A 284 -3.43 4.93 -11.06
C THR A 284 -4.78 5.58 -10.81
N TRP A 285 -4.83 6.63 -9.98
CA TRP A 285 -6.07 7.35 -9.69
C TRP A 285 -6.65 8.05 -10.92
N LEU A 286 -5.80 8.59 -11.79
CA LEU A 286 -6.21 9.30 -13.01
C LEU A 286 -6.28 8.43 -14.27
N ARG A 287 -6.13 7.11 -14.15
CA ARG A 287 -6.36 6.21 -15.30
C ARG A 287 -7.80 6.35 -15.78
N GLU A 288 -7.95 6.55 -17.08
CA GLU A 288 -9.24 6.45 -17.74
C GLU A 288 -9.57 4.96 -17.92
N GLU A 289 -10.82 4.56 -17.74
CA GLU A 289 -11.30 3.18 -17.92
C GLU A 289 -11.24 2.68 -19.39
N SER A 290 -10.46 3.33 -20.24
CA SER A 290 -10.50 3.20 -21.69
C SER A 290 -9.63 2.07 -22.26
N ASN A 291 -9.14 1.11 -21.46
CA ASN A 291 -8.51 -0.08 -22.03
C ASN A 291 -8.70 -1.39 -21.22
N PRO A 292 -9.61 -2.30 -21.64
CA PRO A 292 -9.83 -3.60 -20.99
C PRO A 292 -8.62 -4.56 -21.07
N GLN A 293 -7.58 -4.22 -21.82
CA GLN A 293 -6.42 -5.09 -22.05
C GLN A 293 -5.47 -5.18 -20.85
N THR A 294 -5.43 -4.19 -19.96
CA THR A 294 -4.61 -4.23 -18.73
C THR A 294 -5.24 -5.06 -17.61
N CYS A 295 -6.53 -5.37 -17.70
CA CYS A 295 -7.13 -6.36 -16.83
C CYS A 295 -6.43 -7.72 -16.99
N ARG A 296 -5.97 -8.04 -18.21
CA ARG A 296 -5.29 -9.32 -18.49
C ARG A 296 -4.06 -9.54 -17.64
N THR A 297 -3.25 -8.53 -17.31
CA THR A 297 -2.02 -8.76 -16.55
C THR A 297 -2.29 -9.03 -15.06
N ALA A 298 -3.39 -8.52 -14.53
CA ALA A 298 -3.81 -8.76 -13.15
C ALA A 298 -4.61 -10.06 -12.96
N CYS A 299 -5.31 -10.54 -14.00
CA CYS A 299 -6.14 -11.76 -13.91
C CYS A 299 -5.67 -12.98 -14.76
N HIS A 300 -4.68 -12.85 -15.68
CA HIS A 300 -4.14 -13.98 -16.46
C HIS A 300 -2.78 -14.52 -15.99
N SER A 301 -2.18 -14.04 -14.89
CA SER A 301 -1.00 -14.71 -14.33
C SER A 301 -1.30 -16.14 -13.83
N SER A 302 -2.56 -16.57 -13.80
CA SER A 302 -3.03 -17.87 -13.33
C SER A 302 -3.67 -18.77 -14.38
N THR A 303 -3.44 -18.58 -15.69
CA THR A 303 -3.82 -19.59 -16.70
C THR A 303 -2.96 -19.53 -17.98
N ASN A 304 -1.81 -20.21 -17.97
CA ASN A 304 -1.33 -21.05 -19.08
C ASN A 304 0.10 -21.57 -18.82
N ARG A 305 0.21 -22.70 -18.12
CA ARG A 305 1.35 -23.62 -18.27
C ARG A 305 0.81 -25.05 -18.35
N SER A 306 0.14 -25.37 -19.46
CA SER A 306 -0.08 -26.76 -19.86
C SER A 306 1.05 -27.20 -20.78
N ASN A 307 1.80 -28.19 -20.29
CA ASN A 307 2.51 -29.23 -21.04
C ASN A 307 3.61 -28.81 -22.03
N VAL A 308 4.85 -28.83 -21.53
CA VAL A 308 5.99 -29.20 -22.35
C VAL A 308 5.90 -30.70 -22.65
N ASN A 309 5.66 -31.07 -23.91
CA ASN A 309 6.25 -32.29 -24.46
C ASN A 309 6.55 -32.15 -25.97
N THR A 310 7.85 -32.19 -26.25
CA THR A 310 8.52 -32.79 -27.42
C THR A 310 8.29 -32.27 -28.85
N ARG A 311 9.44 -31.87 -29.44
CA ARG A 311 9.95 -32.11 -30.81
C ARG A 311 9.52 -31.20 -31.99
N ARG A 312 10.55 -30.45 -32.44
CA ARG A 312 11.08 -30.26 -33.82
C ARG A 312 10.39 -29.30 -34.82
N LYS A 313 11.25 -28.39 -35.31
CA LYS A 313 11.41 -27.82 -36.68
C LYS A 313 10.48 -26.69 -37.19
N ALA A 314 11.13 -25.52 -37.31
CA ALA A 314 11.33 -24.70 -38.51
C ALA A 314 10.15 -23.96 -39.22
N THR A 315 10.38 -22.64 -39.36
CA THR A 315 10.04 -21.71 -40.46
C THR A 315 8.61 -21.16 -40.62
N ARG A 316 8.56 -19.81 -40.64
CA ARG A 316 7.98 -18.91 -41.68
C ARG A 316 6.88 -17.97 -41.19
N SER A 317 7.13 -16.68 -41.44
CA SER A 317 6.30 -15.50 -41.19
C SER A 317 4.88 -15.58 -41.76
N LYS A 318 3.88 -15.01 -41.07
CA LYS A 318 2.68 -14.43 -41.70
C LYS A 318 1.92 -13.44 -40.79
N LYS A 319 2.03 -12.17 -41.19
CA LYS A 319 1.04 -11.07 -41.26
C LYS A 319 -0.23 -11.12 -40.38
N LEU A 320 -0.41 -10.05 -39.60
CA LEU A 320 -1.69 -9.60 -39.03
C LEU A 320 -2.71 -9.30 -40.12
N GLN A 321 -3.97 -9.69 -39.90
CA GLN A 321 -5.14 -9.04 -40.45
C GLN A 321 -6.21 -8.94 -39.37
N GLU A 322 -6.60 -7.70 -39.07
CA GLU A 322 -7.80 -7.31 -38.35
C GLU A 322 -9.04 -7.68 -39.15
N ASN A 323 -10.10 -8.12 -38.46
CA ASN A 323 -11.47 -7.57 -38.56
C ASN A 323 -12.50 -8.57 -38.01
N ALA A 324 -13.02 -8.28 -36.81
CA ALA A 324 -14.37 -8.67 -36.39
C ALA A 324 -14.83 -7.73 -35.25
N PRO A 325 -16.07 -7.23 -35.24
CA PRO A 325 -16.54 -6.29 -34.22
C PRO A 325 -16.82 -7.07 -32.94
N VAL A 326 -16.06 -6.80 -31.87
CA VAL A 326 -16.30 -7.42 -30.57
C VAL A 326 -17.10 -6.44 -29.72
N THR A 327 -18.36 -6.79 -29.51
CA THR A 327 -19.25 -6.18 -28.53
C THR A 327 -18.63 -6.29 -27.14
N VAL A 328 -18.61 -5.16 -26.43
CA VAL A 328 -17.96 -4.99 -25.12
C VAL A 328 -18.81 -5.67 -24.03
N THR A 329 -18.46 -6.90 -23.65
CA THR A 329 -18.95 -7.52 -22.42
C THR A 329 -17.97 -7.23 -21.28
N LYS A 330 -18.43 -6.40 -20.33
CA LYS A 330 -17.75 -6.10 -19.05
C LYS A 330 -17.40 -7.42 -18.34
N CYS A 331 -16.17 -7.56 -17.84
CA CYS A 331 -15.78 -8.69 -16.99
C CYS A 331 -16.47 -8.59 -15.63
N GLU A 332 -17.45 -9.46 -15.35
CA GLU A 332 -18.15 -9.50 -14.05
C GLU A 332 -17.25 -9.84 -12.86
N LYS A 333 -16.14 -10.58 -13.08
CA LYS A 333 -15.15 -10.93 -12.04
C LYS A 333 -14.22 -9.78 -11.63
N CYS A 334 -14.18 -8.70 -12.40
CA CYS A 334 -13.18 -7.64 -12.29
C CYS A 334 -13.73 -6.37 -11.61
N ARG A 335 -14.94 -6.42 -11.05
CA ARG A 335 -15.65 -5.30 -10.40
C ARG A 335 -15.10 -4.92 -9.02
N LYS A 336 -13.79 -5.00 -8.78
CA LYS A 336 -13.23 -4.39 -7.55
C LYS A 336 -13.11 -2.89 -7.80
N GLU A 337 -14.00 -2.12 -7.17
CA GLU A 337 -13.93 -0.66 -7.21
C GLU A 337 -12.54 -0.20 -6.80
N MET A 338 -11.93 0.64 -7.64
CA MET A 338 -10.61 1.19 -7.36
C MET A 338 -10.72 2.12 -6.15
N ARG A 339 -9.84 1.92 -5.17
CA ARG A 339 -9.73 2.77 -3.99
C ARG A 339 -8.39 3.48 -3.95
N VAL A 340 -8.33 4.50 -3.10
CA VAL A 340 -7.11 5.31 -2.88
C VAL A 340 -5.88 4.45 -2.54
N THR A 341 -6.03 3.31 -1.86
CA THR A 341 -4.89 2.44 -1.52
C THR A 341 -4.68 1.24 -2.44
N SER A 342 -5.51 1.02 -3.47
CA SER A 342 -5.47 -0.22 -4.27
C SER A 342 -4.10 -0.47 -4.93
N PHE A 343 -3.32 0.58 -5.17
CA PHE A 343 -1.98 0.50 -5.76
C PHE A 343 -0.84 0.86 -4.80
N MET A 344 -1.09 0.91 -3.48
CA MET A 344 -0.05 1.20 -2.49
C MET A 344 1.12 0.23 -2.63
N SER A 345 0.88 -1.09 -2.67
CA SER A 345 1.96 -2.08 -2.78
C SER A 345 2.88 -1.81 -3.97
N GLN A 346 2.32 -1.57 -5.15
CA GLN A 346 3.05 -1.30 -6.39
C GLN A 346 3.82 0.01 -6.30
N ALA A 347 3.22 1.05 -5.70
CA ALA A 347 3.88 2.32 -5.48
C ALA A 347 5.07 2.19 -4.53
N ARG A 348 4.96 1.37 -3.46
CA ARG A 348 6.06 1.08 -2.54
C ARG A 348 7.22 0.36 -3.24
N ASP A 349 6.91 -0.55 -4.16
CA ASP A 349 7.91 -1.31 -4.93
C ASP A 349 8.55 -0.48 -6.05
N ALA A 350 7.96 0.66 -6.44
CA ALA A 350 8.56 1.59 -7.39
C ALA A 350 9.71 2.43 -6.79
N CYS A 351 9.79 2.53 -5.46
CA CYS A 351 10.91 3.16 -4.77
C CYS A 351 12.19 2.33 -4.95
N LYS A 352 13.36 2.97 -5.11
CA LYS A 352 14.65 2.26 -5.13
C LYS A 352 14.99 1.66 -3.77
N LEU A 353 14.52 2.27 -2.68
CA LEU A 353 14.64 1.76 -1.33
C LEU A 353 13.25 1.36 -0.80
N PRO A 354 12.73 0.15 -1.11
CA PRO A 354 11.34 -0.21 -0.84
C PRO A 354 11.00 -0.34 0.65
N LEU A 355 12.00 -0.55 1.52
CA LEU A 355 11.82 -0.68 2.96
C LEU A 355 12.16 0.61 3.73
N LEU A 356 13.04 1.46 3.20
CA LEU A 356 13.39 2.72 3.86
C LEU A 356 12.48 3.85 3.41
N ILE A 357 12.21 3.95 2.10
CA ILE A 357 11.36 5.00 1.54
C ILE A 357 9.99 4.43 1.18
N GLY A 358 9.95 3.29 0.49
CA GLY A 358 8.69 2.64 0.13
C GLY A 358 7.85 2.21 1.34
N ALA A 359 8.44 2.04 2.52
CA ALA A 359 7.67 1.70 3.72
C ALA A 359 7.12 2.91 4.49
N ALA A 360 7.59 4.12 4.20
CA ALA A 360 7.17 5.33 4.91
C ALA A 360 5.71 5.72 4.63
N PRO A 361 5.18 5.60 3.38
CA PRO A 361 3.80 5.96 3.09
C PRO A 361 2.77 5.01 3.74
N VAL A 362 1.88 5.61 4.52
CA VAL A 362 0.73 4.97 5.15
C VAL A 362 -0.54 5.76 4.82
N CYS A 363 -1.70 5.11 4.90
CA CYS A 363 -2.99 5.76 4.71
C CYS A 363 -3.76 5.78 6.03
N TYR A 364 -4.11 6.98 6.49
CA TYR A 364 -5.06 7.18 7.58
C TYR A 364 -6.45 7.40 6.99
N GLY A 365 -7.50 6.86 7.59
CA GLY A 365 -8.87 7.00 7.09
C GLY A 365 -9.58 5.68 6.88
N VAL A 366 -10.60 5.70 6.03
CA VAL A 366 -11.39 4.52 5.66
C VAL A 366 -11.16 4.19 4.19
N PRO A 367 -11.57 2.99 3.73
CA PRO A 367 -11.54 2.69 2.31
C PRO A 367 -12.35 3.73 1.54
N THR A 368 -11.70 4.40 0.58
CA THR A 368 -12.28 5.50 -0.20
C THR A 368 -12.18 5.15 -1.67
N VAL A 369 -13.34 5.10 -2.33
CA VAL A 369 -13.49 4.74 -3.75
C VAL A 369 -13.10 5.91 -4.64
N ILE A 370 -12.50 5.61 -5.77
CA ILE A 370 -12.19 6.56 -6.83
C ILE A 370 -13.29 6.45 -7.87
N LYS A 371 -14.10 7.49 -8.00
CA LYS A 371 -15.26 7.56 -8.89
C LYS A 371 -15.31 8.95 -9.50
N ARG A 372 -15.28 9.03 -10.84
CA ARG A 372 -15.43 10.30 -11.54
C ARG A 372 -16.88 10.75 -11.51
N LYS A 373 -17.12 12.04 -11.28
CA LYS A 373 -18.46 12.62 -11.38
C LYS A 373 -18.77 12.80 -12.86
N ASP A 374 -19.96 12.36 -13.28
CA ASP A 374 -20.42 12.61 -14.65
C ASP A 374 -20.54 14.14 -14.83
N SER A 375 -19.87 14.67 -15.86
CA SER A 375 -19.79 16.11 -16.15
C SER A 375 -21.05 16.66 -16.80
#